data_AF-A0A2M7CQG3-F1
#
_entry.id   AF-A0A2M7CQG3-F1
#
_cell.length_a   1.000
_cell.length_b   1.000
_cell.length_c   1.000
_cell.angle_alpha   90.00
_cell.angle_beta   90.00
_cell.angle_gamma   90.00
#
_symmetry.space_group_name_H-M   'P 1'
#
loop_
_entity.id
_entity.type
_entity.pdbx_description
1 polymer ?
#
loop_
_entity_poly.entity_id
_entity_poly.type
_entity_poly.pdbx_seq_one_letter_code
_entity_poly.pdbx_strand_id
1 'polypeptide(L)'
;MITKEELRQIILKDLRMDSLSVEIQDKILEKLGGNIIKRISLAVLKALPEEARPEFEKISGSGDEIKIQEFFKNTIPNFEELMHKTIKETIEEYKQIAGIK
;
A
#
# COMPACT_ATOMS: atom_id res chain seq x y z
N MET A 1 0.67 -9.05 0.86
CA MET A 1 0.84 -7.76 0.22
C MET A 1 -0.47 -7.48 -0.46
N ILE A 2 -1.01 -6.26 -0.31
CA ILE A 2 -2.24 -5.91 -1.02
C ILE A 2 -1.99 -6.02 -2.52
N THR A 3 -2.84 -6.76 -3.22
CA THR A 3 -2.75 -6.90 -4.67
C THR A 3 -3.17 -5.60 -5.34
N LYS A 4 -2.76 -5.41 -6.60
CA LYS A 4 -3.19 -4.26 -7.41
C LYS A 4 -4.72 -4.18 -7.50
N GLU A 5 -5.40 -5.33 -7.58
CA GLU A 5 -6.85 -5.39 -7.70
C GLU A 5 -7.56 -5.07 -6.38
N GLU A 6 -7.08 -5.59 -5.25
CA GLU A 6 -7.61 -5.21 -3.94
C GLU A 6 -7.44 -3.72 -3.67
N LEU A 7 -6.27 -3.16 -3.99
CA LEU A 7 -6.01 -1.73 -3.84
C LEU A 7 -6.95 -0.90 -4.71
N ARG A 8 -7.21 -1.34 -5.95
CA ARG A 8 -8.18 -0.72 -6.86
C ARG A 8 -9.58 -0.68 -6.24
N GLN A 9 -10.06 -1.80 -5.71
CA GLN A 9 -11.39 -1.87 -5.09
C GLN A 9 -11.50 -0.97 -3.86
N ILE A 10 -10.46 -0.90 -3.03
CA ILE A 10 -10.44 0.01 -1.86
C ILE A 10 -10.53 1.47 -2.32
N ILE A 11 -9.70 1.89 -3.28
CA ILE A 11 -9.68 3.28 -3.76
C ILE A 11 -11.03 3.68 -4.35
N LEU A 12 -11.60 2.84 -5.23
CA LEU A 12 -12.88 3.15 -5.90
C LEU A 12 -14.02 3.31 -4.90
N LYS A 13 -14.14 2.36 -3.96
CA LYS A 13 -15.16 2.37 -2.92
C LYS A 13 -15.01 3.57 -1.99
N ASP A 14 -13.79 3.86 -1.56
CA ASP A 14 -13.55 4.89 -0.55
C ASP A 14 -13.64 6.32 -1.11
N LEU A 15 -13.31 6.50 -2.40
CA LEU A 15 -13.50 7.76 -3.11
C LEU A 15 -14.89 7.92 -3.73
N ARG A 16 -15.76 6.90 -3.63
CA ARG A 16 -17.10 6.87 -4.26
C ARG A 16 -17.05 7.25 -5.74
N MET A 17 -16.06 6.72 -6.45
CA MET A 17 -15.75 7.07 -7.84
C MET A 17 -16.47 6.20 -8.87
N ASP A 18 -17.42 5.40 -8.42
CA ASP A 18 -18.16 4.43 -9.23
C ASP A 18 -18.91 5.11 -10.39
N SER A 19 -19.22 6.40 -10.25
CA SER A 19 -19.88 7.23 -11.26
C SER A 19 -18.93 7.94 -12.25
N LEU A 20 -17.61 7.87 -12.04
CA LEU A 20 -16.62 8.46 -12.96
C LEU A 20 -16.37 7.55 -14.16
N SER A 21 -15.91 8.13 -15.27
CA SER A 21 -15.50 7.34 -16.43
C SER A 21 -14.29 6.46 -16.09
N VAL A 22 -14.18 5.31 -16.77
CA VAL A 22 -13.07 4.36 -16.59
C VAL A 22 -11.72 5.04 -16.78
N GLU A 23 -11.60 5.94 -17.77
CA GLU A 23 -10.36 6.68 -18.02
C GLU A 23 -9.94 7.56 -16.83
N ILE A 24 -10.90 8.20 -16.16
CA ILE A 24 -10.63 9.02 -14.98
C ILE A 24 -10.28 8.14 -13.79
N GLN A 25 -11.01 7.04 -13.59
CA GLN A 25 -10.69 6.05 -12.55
C GLN A 25 -9.26 5.53 -12.73
N ASP A 26 -8.86 5.15 -13.94
CA ASP A 26 -7.51 4.65 -14.22
C ASP A 26 -6.42 5.69 -13.93
N LYS A 27 -6.60 6.95 -14.33
CA LYS A 27 -5.66 8.04 -14.03
C LYS A 27 -5.48 8.25 -12.52
N ILE A 28 -6.56 8.12 -11.76
CA ILE A 28 -6.52 8.29 -10.30
C ILE A 28 -5.85 7.09 -9.67
N LEU A 29 -6.19 5.87 -10.10
CA LEU A 29 -5.56 4.63 -9.65
C LEU A 29 -4.07 4.60 -9.92
N GLU A 30 -3.61 5.08 -11.08
CA GLU A 30 -2.19 5.14 -11.41
C GLU A 30 -1.43 6.05 -10.44
N LYS A 31 -1.95 7.26 -10.20
CA LYS A 31 -1.30 8.25 -9.32
C LYS A 31 -1.40 7.87 -7.84
N LEU A 32 -2.62 7.61 -7.37
CA LEU A 32 -2.90 7.32 -5.97
C LEU A 32 -2.40 5.94 -5.58
N GLY A 33 -2.65 4.93 -6.41
CA GLY A 33 -2.18 3.56 -6.16
C GLY A 33 -0.64 3.50 -6.11
N GLY A 34 0.04 4.16 -7.05
CA GLY A 34 1.51 4.28 -7.01
C GLY A 34 2.03 4.97 -5.74
N ASN A 35 1.34 6.01 -5.28
CA ASN A 35 1.70 6.70 -4.03
C ASN A 35 1.48 5.81 -2.80
N ILE A 36 0.36 5.08 -2.74
CA ILE A 36 0.04 4.15 -1.65
C ILE A 36 1.11 3.06 -1.55
N ILE A 37 1.47 2.42 -2.65
CA ILE A 37 2.50 1.37 -2.65
C ILE A 37 3.83 1.91 -2.13
N LYS A 38 4.27 3.10 -2.60
CA LYS A 38 5.50 3.73 -2.11
C LYS A 38 5.46 4.01 -0.61
N ARG A 39 4.33 4.53 -0.11
CA ARG A 39 4.16 4.81 1.32
C ARG A 39 4.16 3.55 2.17
N ILE A 40 3.50 2.48 1.72
CA ILE A 40 3.54 1.17 2.38
C ILE A 40 4.98 0.67 2.43
N SER A 41 5.71 0.68 1.30
CA SER A 41 7.12 0.25 1.29
C SER A 41 7.96 1.02 2.30
N LEU A 42 7.80 2.34 2.39
CA LEU A 42 8.51 3.16 3.37
C LEU A 42 8.09 2.85 4.82
N ALA A 43 6.80 2.67 5.07
CA ALA A 43 6.28 2.33 6.40
C ALA A 43 6.81 0.97 6.87
N VAL A 44 6.81 -0.01 5.98
CA VAL A 44 7.32 -1.37 6.24
C VAL A 44 8.82 -1.33 6.52
N LEU A 45 9.61 -0.61 5.71
CA LEU A 45 11.06 -0.47 5.95
C LEU A 45 11.39 0.25 7.27
N LYS A 46 10.56 1.20 7.69
CA LYS A 46 10.71 1.89 8.99
C LYS A 46 10.31 1.02 10.18
N ALA A 47 9.30 0.17 9.98
CA ALA A 47 8.80 -0.73 11.02
C ALA A 47 9.61 -2.04 11.12
N LEU A 48 10.47 -2.32 10.13
CA LEU A 48 11.35 -3.47 10.13
C LEU A 48 12.45 -3.31 11.21
N PRO A 49 12.56 -4.25 12.17
CA PRO A 49 13.64 -4.27 13.14
C PRO A 49 15.02 -4.27 12.47
N GLU A 50 16.00 -3.61 13.07
CA GLU A 50 17.34 -3.50 12.47
C GLU A 50 18.02 -4.87 12.36
N GLU A 51 17.77 -5.75 13.32
CA GLU A 51 18.31 -7.11 13.36
C GLU A 51 17.77 -7.98 12.23
N ALA A 52 16.60 -7.64 11.68
CA ALA A 52 15.94 -8.37 10.61
C ALA A 52 16.34 -7.86 9.21
N ARG A 53 17.03 -6.73 9.09
CA ARG A 53 17.47 -6.17 7.80
C ARG A 53 18.37 -7.10 6.97
N PRO A 54 19.35 -7.82 7.55
CA PRO A 54 20.18 -8.74 6.77
C PRO A 54 19.39 -9.90 6.15
N GLU A 55 18.33 -10.34 6.81
CA GLU A 55 17.45 -11.39 6.29
C GLU A 55 16.52 -10.84 5.21
N PHE A 56 16.00 -9.63 5.40
CA PHE A 56 15.25 -8.92 4.36
C PHE A 56 16.06 -8.74 3.07
N GLU A 57 17.33 -8.35 3.14
CA GLU A 57 18.20 -8.20 1.96
C GLU A 57 18.37 -9.53 1.18
N LYS A 58 18.53 -10.65 1.90
CA LYS A 58 18.64 -11.98 1.29
C LYS A 58 17.35 -12.38 0.59
N ILE A 59 16.20 -12.17 1.25
CA ILE A 59 14.90 -12.59 0.73
C ILE A 59 14.46 -11.67 -0.42
N SER A 60 14.67 -10.36 -0.32
CA SER A 60 14.35 -9.40 -1.38
C SER A 60 15.17 -9.61 -2.66
N GLY A 61 16.43 -10.03 -2.54
CA GLY A 61 17.27 -10.39 -3.68
C GLY A 61 16.77 -11.58 -4.49
N SER A 62 15.89 -12.41 -3.92
CA SER A 62 15.29 -13.57 -4.61
C SER A 62 14.10 -13.21 -5.51
N GLY A 63 13.50 -12.03 -5.32
CA GLY A 63 12.28 -11.62 -6.02
C GLY A 63 11.02 -12.40 -5.63
N ASP A 64 11.08 -13.26 -4.62
CA ASP A 64 9.95 -14.08 -4.17
C ASP A 64 9.01 -13.24 -3.29
N GLU A 65 8.01 -12.64 -3.93
CA GLU A 65 7.03 -11.75 -3.28
C GLU A 65 6.26 -12.45 -2.14
N ILE A 66 6.03 -13.76 -2.25
CA ILE A 66 5.33 -14.55 -1.22
C ILE A 66 6.22 -14.64 0.03
N LYS A 67 7.49 -15.00 -0.13
CA LYS A 67 8.42 -15.07 1.01
C LYS A 67 8.66 -13.72 1.65
N ILE A 68 8.79 -12.66 0.84
CA ILE A 68 8.93 -11.30 1.35
C ILE A 68 7.71 -10.91 2.21
N GLN A 69 6.51 -11.26 1.75
CA GLN A 69 5.28 -11.01 2.50
C GLN A 69 5.23 -11.79 3.82
N GLU A 70 5.52 -13.09 3.79
CA GLU A 70 5.50 -13.92 5.01
C GLU A 70 6.51 -13.42 6.02
N PHE A 71 7.71 -13.06 5.56
CA PHE A 71 8.74 -12.45 6.39
C PHE A 71 8.24 -11.19 7.08
N PHE A 72 7.63 -10.25 6.35
CA PHE A 72 7.10 -9.03 6.96
C PHE A 72 5.97 -9.30 7.95
N LYS A 73 5.05 -10.22 7.64
CA LYS A 73 3.94 -10.57 8.53
C LYS A 73 4.42 -11.18 9.86
N ASN A 74 5.51 -11.94 9.83
CA ASN A 74 6.08 -12.57 11.02
C ASN A 74 7.01 -11.65 11.81
N THR A 75 7.64 -10.68 11.14
CA THR A 75 8.69 -9.83 11.73
C THR A 75 8.14 -8.50 12.24
N ILE A 76 7.18 -7.91 11.54
CA ILE A 76 6.65 -6.58 11.87
C ILE A 76 5.38 -6.73 12.72
N PRO A 77 5.38 -6.26 13.97
CA PRO A 77 4.18 -6.24 14.80
C PRO A 77 3.08 -5.42 14.13
N ASN A 78 1.84 -5.91 14.16
CA ASN A 78 0.67 -5.24 13.58
C ASN A 78 0.87 -4.87 12.09
N PHE A 79 1.61 -5.67 11.32
CA PHE A 79 1.89 -5.43 9.90
C PHE A 79 0.63 -5.11 9.07
N GLU A 80 -0.45 -5.88 9.26
CA GLU A 80 -1.71 -5.66 8.54
C GLU A 80 -2.35 -4.32 8.91
N GLU A 81 -2.32 -3.94 10.18
CA GLU A 81 -2.83 -2.64 10.64
C GLU A 81 -1.99 -1.49 10.07
N LEU A 82 -0.66 -1.62 10.06
CA LEU A 82 0.23 -0.63 9.45
C LEU A 82 -0.10 -0.39 7.98
N MET A 83 -0.33 -1.47 7.22
CA MET A 83 -0.74 -1.36 5.82
C MET A 83 -2.08 -0.65 5.68
N HIS A 84 -3.12 -1.10 6.40
CA HIS A 84 -4.46 -0.52 6.32
C HIS A 84 -4.48 0.95 6.73
N LYS A 85 -3.75 1.30 7.80
CA LYS A 85 -3.58 2.68 8.25
C LYS A 85 -2.92 3.53 7.16
N THR A 86 -1.83 3.05 6.57
CA THR A 86 -1.11 3.77 5.50
C THR A 86 -2.00 4.01 4.28
N ILE A 87 -2.79 3.01 3.88
CA ILE A 87 -3.75 3.13 2.77
C ILE A 87 -4.79 4.21 3.10
N LYS A 88 -5.42 4.11 4.27
CA LYS A 88 -6.47 5.04 4.71
C LYS A 88 -5.95 6.47 4.80
N GLU A 89 -4.81 6.69 5.46
CA GLU A 89 -4.20 8.03 5.57
C GLU A 89 -3.90 8.62 4.20
N THR A 90 -3.37 7.82 3.28
CA THR A 90 -3.05 8.30 1.93
C THR A 90 -4.30 8.65 1.12
N ILE A 91 -5.38 7.88 1.27
CA ILE A 91 -6.67 8.18 0.62
C ILE A 91 -7.30 9.44 1.21
N GLU A 92 -7.29 9.60 2.54
CA GLU A 92 -7.82 10.79 3.20
C GLU A 92 -7.05 12.06 2.82
N GLU A 93 -5.72 11.99 2.76
CA GLU A 93 -4.89 13.10 2.25
C GLU A 93 -5.25 13.44 0.80
N TYR A 94 -5.44 12.42 -0.05
CA TYR A 94 -5.86 12.64 -1.43
C TYR A 94 -7.23 13.32 -1.52
N LYS A 95 -8.21 12.89 -0.70
CA LYS A 95 -9.53 13.52 -0.62
C LYS A 95 -9.44 14.99 -0.26
N GLN A 96 -8.62 15.34 0.74
CA GLN A 96 -8.40 16.73 1.14
C GLN A 96 -7.81 17.58 0.02
N ILE A 97 -6.80 17.07 -0.69
CA ILE A 97 -6.15 17.77 -1.81
C ILE A 97 -7.09 17.90 -3.01
N ALA A 98 -7.87 16.86 -3.30
CA ALA A 98 -8.81 16.82 -4.43
C ALA A 98 -10.14 17.52 -4.13
N GLY A 99 -10.38 17.98 -2.89
CA GLY A 99 -11.64 18.61 -2.47
C GLY A 99 -12.83 17.65 -2.40
N ILE A 100 -12.56 16.35 -2.23
CA ILE A 100 -13.59 15.30 -2.10
C ILE A 100 -13.97 15.22 -0.62
N LYS A 101 -15.27 15.39 -0.30
CA LYS A 101 -15.81 15.33 1.08
C LYS A 101 -16.43 13.97 1.38
#